data_AF-A0A521GRB1-F1
#
_entry.id   AF-A0A521GRB1-F1
#
_cell.length_a   1.000
_cell.length_b   1.000
_cell.length_c   1.000
_cell.angle_alpha   90.00
_cell.angle_beta   90.00
_cell.angle_gamma   90.00
#
_symmetry.space_group_name_H-M   'P 1'
#
loop_
_entity.id
_entity.type
_entity.pdbx_description
1 polymer ?
#
loop_
_entity_poly.entity_id
_entity_poly.type
_entity_poly.pdbx_seq_one_letter_code
_entity_poly.pdbx_strand_id
1 'polypeptide(L)'
;MQPPLEAERSHEAKESSNYQQRFAEIIGRELDARTIDTYADDALNDLVALVEEVTVEYPSDDRQITGVEREQYALEQAELDDDAVETALDHINEIAHSIERLDALIAKKRRLVSTVIVPPELAEGTEIKPRDGSFEKVKERIPKLKTLLLLLEKSFDINIEDDEQVTITSGALRPHMMRQVSYDVVAVPRLGRVVLVCDEAGNTTFMFDTGVCDEYGITPEYLSELSKAELKDLIHGDASLGGVIDYSKEYADHLLRGLTQAFDHDNNERNEDDASKTPNAKLLQPRAELAPEGVVTRSDFCKKYHFQSPDVNTWINAVFGSIDVLPVYKFVSRDGENSFIRTGLTVDTQKKLLSYAQEELGIVMYRPEGYLSAKGIAISTGVNREAVQTVVDDLTREGKLEPIQEYRFGSIATRGYSPADTKLILERMQQRELMAPLPPADYLSSRAMGEKFGVAGVTIRKAAAVIGDSVGKVDRYRYGPHVTEMYSPEQQRMILEYLQNRPRVKLGEVALSFLAGGESGSVN
;
A
#
# COMPACT_ATOMS: atom_id res chain seq x y z
N MET A 1 45.77 -46.91 54.40
CA MET A 1 45.89 -46.67 52.95
C MET A 1 44.57 -47.06 52.32
N GLN A 2 43.69 -46.09 52.14
CA GLN A 2 42.52 -46.19 51.26
C GLN A 2 42.61 -45.00 50.31
N PRO A 3 42.87 -45.22 49.03
CA PRO A 3 42.27 -44.47 47.93
C PRO A 3 41.32 -45.39 47.14
N PRO A 4 40.36 -44.88 46.32
CA PRO A 4 39.75 -43.55 46.33
C PRO A 4 38.22 -43.59 45.96
N LEU A 5 37.32 -43.66 46.94
CA LEU A 5 35.87 -43.54 46.69
C LEU A 5 35.45 -42.14 46.17
N GLU A 6 36.26 -41.11 46.38
CA GLU A 6 35.99 -39.74 45.90
C GLU A 6 36.47 -39.50 44.46
N ALA A 7 37.48 -40.25 43.98
CA ALA A 7 37.96 -40.09 42.61
C ALA A 7 37.05 -40.81 41.61
N GLU A 8 36.57 -42.01 41.95
CA GLU A 8 35.61 -42.79 41.15
C GLU A 8 34.30 -42.00 40.97
N ARG A 9 33.71 -41.49 42.06
CA ARG A 9 32.50 -40.65 41.99
C ARG A 9 32.65 -39.36 41.19
N SER A 10 33.86 -38.79 41.16
CA SER A 10 34.15 -37.57 40.38
C SER A 10 34.41 -37.85 38.89
N HIS A 11 34.75 -39.09 38.54
CA HIS A 11 34.94 -39.56 37.17
C HIS A 11 33.59 -39.98 36.58
N GLU A 12 32.82 -40.80 37.31
CA GLU A 12 31.45 -41.22 36.97
C GLU A 12 30.55 -40.00 36.72
N ALA A 13 30.55 -39.00 37.63
CA ALA A 13 29.75 -37.79 37.45
C ALA A 13 30.19 -36.91 36.25
N LYS A 14 31.45 -36.99 35.82
CA LYS A 14 31.94 -36.26 34.63
C LYS A 14 31.61 -36.99 33.34
N GLU A 15 31.59 -38.31 33.36
CA GLU A 15 31.25 -39.13 32.19
C GLU A 15 29.73 -39.18 31.96
N SER A 16 28.91 -39.31 33.01
CA SER A 16 27.44 -39.20 32.89
C SER A 16 27.02 -37.82 32.34
N SER A 17 27.69 -36.74 32.78
CA SER A 17 27.49 -35.40 32.22
C SER A 17 27.89 -35.28 30.74
N ASN A 18 28.84 -36.09 30.26
CA ASN A 18 29.26 -36.11 28.85
C ASN A 18 28.24 -36.87 27.98
N TYR A 19 27.70 -38.00 28.47
CA TYR A 19 26.67 -38.75 27.76
C TYR A 19 25.36 -37.96 27.63
N GLN A 20 24.93 -37.27 28.70
CA GLN A 20 23.79 -36.34 28.63
C GLN A 20 24.00 -35.22 27.61
N GLN A 21 25.21 -34.65 27.54
CA GLN A 21 25.53 -33.61 26.56
C GLN A 21 25.49 -34.15 25.13
N ARG A 22 26.11 -35.30 24.87
CA ARG A 22 26.11 -35.94 23.54
C ARG A 22 24.70 -36.35 23.11
N PHE A 23 23.89 -36.84 24.05
CA PHE A 23 22.48 -37.12 23.81
C PHE A 23 21.74 -35.84 23.38
N ALA A 24 21.93 -34.74 24.12
CA ALA A 24 21.35 -33.45 23.77
C ALA A 24 21.86 -32.91 22.42
N GLU A 25 23.11 -33.19 22.03
CA GLU A 25 23.68 -32.83 20.73
C GLU A 25 23.08 -33.64 19.56
N ILE A 26 22.66 -34.88 19.80
CA ILE A 26 21.95 -35.71 18.79
C ILE A 26 20.54 -35.18 18.56
N ILE A 27 19.80 -34.89 19.64
CA ILE A 27 18.45 -34.31 19.55
C ILE A 27 18.49 -32.88 19.01
N GLY A 28 19.44 -32.08 19.49
CA GLY A 28 19.61 -30.67 19.14
C GLY A 28 20.44 -30.45 17.88
N ARG A 29 20.64 -31.48 17.05
CA ARG A 29 21.47 -31.39 15.85
C ARG A 29 20.91 -30.32 14.92
N GLU A 30 21.72 -29.30 14.64
CA GLU A 30 21.36 -28.25 13.71
C GLU A 30 21.18 -28.81 12.28
N LEU A 31 20.19 -28.27 11.58
CA LEU A 31 19.89 -28.63 10.20
C LEU A 31 20.83 -27.89 9.24
N ASP A 32 21.84 -28.56 8.70
CA ASP A 32 22.69 -28.04 7.62
C ASP A 32 22.13 -28.47 6.25
N ALA A 33 22.06 -27.52 5.32
CA ALA A 33 21.62 -27.79 3.95
C ALA A 33 22.50 -28.82 3.22
N ARG A 34 23.72 -29.12 3.65
CA ARG A 34 24.53 -30.21 3.08
C ARG A 34 24.23 -31.58 3.64
N THR A 35 23.77 -31.66 4.90
CA THR A 35 23.54 -32.92 5.61
C THR A 35 22.07 -33.23 5.79
N ILE A 36 21.16 -32.35 5.36
CA ILE A 36 19.70 -32.58 5.48
C ILE A 36 19.26 -33.92 4.86
N ASP A 37 19.85 -34.34 3.74
CA ASP A 37 19.52 -35.62 3.10
C ASP A 37 20.13 -36.83 3.83
N THR A 38 21.13 -36.62 4.69
CA THR A 38 21.78 -37.67 5.51
C THR A 38 21.46 -37.55 7.00
N TYR A 39 20.65 -36.57 7.40
CA TYR A 39 20.41 -36.21 8.81
C TYR A 39 19.96 -37.41 9.64
N ALA A 40 18.98 -38.17 9.13
CA ALA A 40 18.40 -39.30 9.84
C ALA A 40 19.41 -40.43 10.03
N ASP A 41 20.16 -40.77 8.97
CA ASP A 41 21.20 -41.80 9.02
C ASP A 41 22.32 -41.39 9.98
N ASP A 42 22.80 -40.15 9.90
CA ASP A 42 23.86 -39.64 10.75
C ASP A 42 23.41 -39.61 12.23
N ALA A 43 22.21 -39.10 12.52
CA ALA A 43 21.68 -39.01 13.89
C ALA A 43 21.39 -40.39 14.49
N LEU A 44 20.87 -41.33 13.69
CA LEU A 44 20.64 -42.70 14.12
C LEU A 44 21.96 -43.42 14.41
N ASN A 45 22.97 -43.27 13.55
CA ASN A 45 24.29 -43.86 13.76
C ASN A 45 24.95 -43.35 15.03
N ASP A 46 24.83 -42.05 15.32
CA ASP A 46 25.39 -41.46 16.54
C ASP A 46 24.63 -41.90 17.80
N LEU A 47 23.31 -42.08 17.72
CA LEU A 47 22.51 -42.62 18.82
C LEU A 47 22.88 -44.08 19.11
N VAL A 48 23.03 -44.90 18.07
CA VAL A 48 23.48 -46.30 18.21
C VAL A 48 24.86 -46.34 18.84
N ALA A 49 25.81 -45.52 18.37
CA ALA A 49 27.14 -45.44 18.94
C ALA A 49 27.13 -45.03 20.42
N LEU A 50 26.29 -44.06 20.79
CA LEU A 50 26.12 -43.62 22.17
C LEU A 50 25.61 -44.74 23.07
N VAL A 51 24.56 -45.45 22.66
CA VAL A 51 23.98 -46.57 23.43
C VAL A 51 24.98 -47.71 23.57
N GLU A 52 25.70 -48.05 22.50
CA GLU A 52 26.74 -49.07 22.53
C GLU A 52 27.87 -48.70 23.51
N GLU A 53 28.35 -47.46 23.48
CA GLU A 53 29.39 -46.96 24.37
C GLU A 53 28.94 -46.98 25.84
N VAL A 54 27.75 -46.47 26.14
CA VAL A 54 27.18 -46.48 27.50
C VAL A 54 27.02 -47.92 28.02
N THR A 55 26.54 -48.83 27.17
CA THR A 55 26.36 -50.25 27.51
C THR A 55 27.68 -50.97 27.79
N VAL A 56 28.77 -50.55 27.13
CA VAL A 56 30.12 -51.08 27.37
C VAL A 56 30.71 -50.53 28.67
N GLU A 57 30.49 -49.25 28.96
CA GLU A 57 31.04 -48.57 30.14
C GLU A 57 30.33 -48.99 31.44
N TYR A 58 29.02 -49.22 31.38
CA TYR A 58 28.20 -49.64 32.53
C TYR A 58 27.66 -51.08 32.37
N PRO A 59 28.53 -52.11 32.43
CA PRO A 59 28.09 -53.48 32.31
C PRO A 59 27.32 -53.93 33.56
N SER A 60 26.22 -54.65 33.37
CA SER A 60 25.54 -55.31 34.48
C SER A 60 26.31 -56.54 34.96
N ASP A 61 26.44 -56.68 36.28
CA ASP A 61 26.98 -57.87 36.94
C ASP A 61 26.04 -59.08 36.85
N ASP A 62 24.77 -58.85 36.52
CA ASP A 62 23.78 -59.92 36.35
C ASP A 62 23.92 -60.57 34.96
N ARG A 63 24.33 -61.84 34.96
CA ARG A 63 24.51 -62.63 33.73
C ARG A 63 23.18 -63.15 33.15
N GLN A 64 22.05 -62.92 33.81
CA GLN A 64 20.73 -63.42 33.39
C GLN A 64 19.86 -62.37 32.69
N ILE A 65 20.26 -61.09 32.69
CA ILE A 65 19.49 -60.05 31.99
C ILE A 65 19.63 -60.16 30.47
N THR A 66 18.55 -59.84 29.78
CA THR A 66 18.47 -59.77 28.32
C THR A 66 19.21 -58.54 27.77
N GLY A 67 19.40 -58.46 26.44
CA GLY A 67 20.06 -57.32 25.81
C GLY A 67 19.36 -55.98 26.11
N VAL A 68 18.03 -55.96 26.05
CA VAL A 68 17.22 -54.77 26.34
C VAL A 68 17.35 -54.34 27.80
N GLU A 69 17.25 -55.29 28.73
CA GLU A 69 17.42 -55.01 30.17
C GLU A 69 18.84 -54.53 30.50
N ARG A 70 19.84 -54.94 29.73
CA ARG A 70 21.21 -54.45 29.88
C ARG A 70 21.37 -53.00 29.40
N GLU A 71 20.79 -52.67 28.26
CA GLU A 71 20.79 -51.31 27.73
C GLU A 71 20.05 -50.35 28.69
N GLN A 72 18.85 -50.74 29.16
CA GLN A 72 18.08 -49.97 30.14
C GLN A 72 18.90 -49.69 31.40
N TYR A 73 19.53 -50.72 31.98
CA TYR A 73 20.37 -50.58 33.16
C TYR A 73 21.54 -49.60 32.93
N ALA A 74 22.21 -49.71 31.79
CA ALA A 74 23.34 -48.85 31.47
C ALA A 74 22.94 -47.38 31.29
N LEU A 75 21.78 -47.13 30.65
CA LEU A 75 21.22 -45.79 30.48
C LEU A 75 20.83 -45.16 31.82
N GLU A 76 20.21 -45.93 32.73
CA GLU A 76 19.90 -45.50 34.09
C GLU A 76 21.17 -45.10 34.86
N GLN A 77 22.27 -45.87 34.75
CA GLN A 77 23.55 -45.53 35.38
C GLN A 77 24.20 -44.28 34.76
N ALA A 78 24.02 -44.06 33.46
CA ALA A 78 24.46 -42.86 32.77
C ALA A 78 23.59 -41.62 33.06
N GLU A 79 22.59 -41.74 33.94
CA GLU A 79 21.62 -40.69 34.26
C GLU A 79 20.87 -40.17 33.01
N LEU A 80 20.67 -41.02 32.02
CA LEU A 80 19.79 -40.73 30.88
C LEU A 80 18.37 -41.17 31.25
N ASP A 81 17.38 -40.35 30.88
CA ASP A 81 15.97 -40.67 31.15
C ASP A 81 15.59 -42.04 30.52
N ASP A 82 14.73 -42.80 31.20
CA ASP A 82 14.29 -44.13 30.74
C ASP A 82 13.72 -44.10 29.31
N ASP A 83 13.08 -42.99 28.95
CA ASP A 83 12.46 -42.76 27.63
C ASP A 83 13.38 -41.98 26.67
N ALA A 84 14.65 -41.75 27.02
CA ALA A 84 15.56 -40.92 26.22
C ALA A 84 15.75 -41.48 24.81
N VAL A 85 16.07 -42.77 24.69
CA VAL A 85 16.27 -43.41 23.39
C VAL A 85 15.00 -43.39 22.54
N GLU A 86 13.84 -43.68 23.14
CA GLU A 86 12.55 -43.61 22.44
C GLU A 86 12.24 -42.19 21.95
N THR A 87 12.46 -41.19 22.82
CA THR A 87 12.30 -39.76 22.48
C THR A 87 13.21 -39.36 21.32
N ALA A 88 14.46 -39.86 21.30
CA ALA A 88 15.40 -39.60 20.23
C ALA A 88 14.98 -40.24 18.91
N LEU A 89 14.56 -41.50 18.95
CA LEU A 89 14.09 -42.22 17.78
C LEU A 89 12.82 -41.57 17.21
N ASP A 90 11.87 -41.17 18.06
CA ASP A 90 10.67 -40.45 17.65
C ASP A 90 11.01 -39.11 16.99
N HIS A 91 11.94 -38.36 17.57
CA HIS A 91 12.39 -37.08 17.00
C HIS A 91 13.09 -37.25 15.64
N ILE A 92 14.04 -38.19 15.54
CA ILE A 92 14.76 -38.50 14.31
C ILE A 92 13.76 -38.96 13.23
N ASN A 93 12.83 -39.84 13.61
CA ASN A 93 11.82 -40.37 12.72
C ASN A 93 10.85 -39.28 12.23
N GLU A 94 10.44 -38.36 13.10
CA GLU A 94 9.59 -37.21 12.75
C GLU A 94 10.29 -36.29 11.72
N ILE A 95 11.57 -35.97 11.93
CA ILE A 95 12.36 -35.16 11.00
C ILE A 95 12.56 -35.90 9.67
N ALA A 96 12.91 -37.19 9.70
CA ALA A 96 13.09 -38.00 8.50
C ALA A 96 11.81 -38.04 7.63
N HIS A 97 10.66 -38.32 8.25
CA HIS A 97 9.37 -38.28 7.56
C HIS A 97 9.04 -36.90 6.99
N SER A 98 9.42 -35.83 7.70
CA SER A 98 9.23 -34.45 7.22
C SER A 98 10.08 -34.21 5.96
N ILE A 99 11.36 -34.60 5.97
CA ILE A 99 12.32 -34.45 4.87
C ILE A 99 11.87 -35.24 3.63
N GLU A 100 11.48 -36.51 3.78
CA GLU A 100 10.99 -37.33 2.67
C GLU A 100 9.72 -36.76 2.05
N ARG A 101 8.79 -36.29 2.88
CA ARG A 101 7.56 -35.64 2.41
C ARG A 101 7.85 -34.37 1.62
N LEU A 102 8.89 -33.60 1.99
CA LEU A 102 9.28 -32.39 1.25
C LEU A 102 9.68 -32.69 -0.20
N ASP A 103 10.37 -33.79 -0.48
CA ASP A 103 10.74 -34.15 -1.85
C ASP A 103 9.51 -34.39 -2.73
N ALA A 104 8.55 -35.17 -2.21
CA ALA A 104 7.29 -35.42 -2.89
C ALA A 104 6.48 -34.13 -3.08
N LEU A 105 6.48 -33.25 -2.07
CA LEU A 105 5.79 -31.96 -2.11
C LEU A 105 6.40 -31.02 -3.14
N ILE A 106 7.73 -30.86 -3.16
CA ILE A 106 8.43 -30.02 -4.14
C ILE A 106 8.14 -30.53 -5.54
N ALA A 107 8.24 -31.85 -5.79
CA ALA A 107 7.95 -32.42 -7.09
C ALA A 107 6.50 -32.17 -7.56
N LYS A 108 5.54 -32.13 -6.62
CA LYS A 108 4.11 -31.91 -6.90
C LYS A 108 3.74 -30.42 -7.05
N LYS A 109 4.23 -29.55 -6.17
CA LYS A 109 3.86 -28.12 -6.09
C LYS A 109 4.59 -27.25 -7.10
N ARG A 110 5.79 -27.65 -7.51
CA ARG A 110 6.67 -26.84 -8.34
C ARG A 110 5.98 -26.43 -9.65
N ARG A 111 5.64 -25.15 -9.77
CA ARG A 111 5.07 -24.57 -11.00
C ARG A 111 6.22 -24.21 -11.94
N LEU A 112 6.31 -24.91 -13.06
CA LEU A 112 7.33 -24.65 -14.07
C LEU A 112 6.91 -23.48 -14.96
N VAL A 113 7.75 -22.45 -15.06
CA VAL A 113 7.59 -21.36 -16.01
C VAL A 113 8.61 -21.51 -17.15
N SER A 114 8.21 -21.11 -18.36
CA SER A 114 9.08 -21.17 -19.54
C SER A 114 10.15 -20.09 -19.56
N THR A 115 10.05 -19.11 -18.67
CA THR A 115 11.03 -18.02 -18.49
C THR A 115 12.18 -18.47 -17.60
N VAL A 116 13.35 -17.86 -17.82
CA VAL A 116 14.52 -18.09 -16.98
C VAL A 116 14.41 -17.16 -15.78
N ILE A 117 14.37 -17.73 -14.58
CA ILE A 117 14.39 -16.99 -13.32
C ILE A 117 15.85 -16.67 -12.97
N VAL A 118 16.15 -15.40 -12.70
CA VAL A 118 17.51 -14.85 -12.54
C VAL A 118 18.39 -15.15 -13.75
N PRO A 119 18.20 -14.46 -14.89
CA PRO A 119 18.98 -14.69 -16.10
C PRO A 119 20.48 -14.42 -15.89
N PRO A 120 21.36 -15.01 -16.72
CA PRO A 120 22.78 -14.67 -16.71
C PRO A 120 22.96 -13.22 -17.16
N GLU A 121 24.02 -12.57 -16.66
CA GLU A 121 24.39 -11.21 -17.08
C GLU A 121 24.61 -11.18 -18.60
N LEU A 122 23.83 -10.35 -19.29
CA LEU A 122 24.02 -10.04 -20.70
C LEU A 122 25.16 -9.03 -20.83
N ALA A 123 26.41 -9.49 -20.75
CA ALA A 123 27.53 -8.65 -21.14
C ALA A 123 27.40 -8.32 -22.64
N GLU A 124 27.18 -7.04 -22.97
CA GLU A 124 27.14 -6.54 -24.35
C GLU A 124 28.35 -7.05 -25.14
N GLY A 125 28.11 -7.89 -26.15
CA GLY A 125 29.12 -8.31 -27.12
C GLY A 125 29.94 -9.57 -26.77
N THR A 126 29.61 -10.31 -25.72
CA THR A 126 30.25 -11.63 -25.50
C THR A 126 29.49 -12.72 -26.25
N GLU A 127 29.96 -13.09 -27.45
CA GLU A 127 29.66 -14.41 -28.00
C GLU A 127 30.10 -15.45 -26.95
N ILE A 128 29.14 -16.13 -26.33
CA ILE A 128 29.41 -17.34 -25.55
C ILE A 128 29.90 -18.39 -26.54
N LYS A 129 31.19 -18.36 -26.84
CA LYS A 129 31.83 -19.42 -27.61
C LYS A 129 31.79 -20.67 -26.74
N PRO A 130 31.21 -21.79 -27.20
CA PRO A 130 31.36 -23.05 -26.50
C PRO A 130 32.85 -23.35 -26.47
N ARG A 131 33.46 -23.25 -25.29
CA ARG A 131 34.86 -23.55 -25.11
C ARG A 131 35.01 -25.06 -25.21
N ASP A 132 35.65 -25.50 -26.27
CA ASP A 132 36.05 -26.87 -26.48
C ASP A 132 37.07 -27.27 -25.38
N GLY A 133 36.77 -28.35 -24.65
CA GLY A 133 37.71 -29.04 -23.77
C GLY A 133 37.98 -28.44 -22.39
N SER A 134 37.17 -28.83 -21.40
CA SER A 134 37.66 -29.50 -20.18
C SER A 134 36.45 -29.89 -19.34
N PHE A 135 36.34 -31.17 -18.96
CA PHE A 135 35.33 -31.73 -18.05
C PHE A 135 34.76 -30.69 -17.07
N GLU A 136 33.59 -30.12 -17.40
CA GLU A 136 32.86 -29.31 -16.43
C GLU A 136 32.49 -30.25 -15.30
N LYS A 137 33.16 -30.12 -14.16
CA LYS A 137 32.75 -30.80 -12.94
C LYS A 137 31.28 -30.44 -12.73
N VAL A 138 30.42 -31.46 -12.74
CA VAL A 138 29.04 -31.32 -12.27
C VAL A 138 29.13 -30.64 -10.91
N LYS A 139 28.58 -29.43 -10.84
CA LYS A 139 28.60 -28.67 -9.59
C LYS A 139 27.77 -29.44 -8.57
N GLU A 140 28.30 -29.49 -7.35
CA GLU A 140 27.61 -30.09 -6.22
C GLU A 140 26.22 -29.47 -6.03
N ARG A 141 25.24 -30.29 -5.67
CA ARG A 141 23.91 -29.82 -5.30
C ARG A 141 23.81 -29.77 -3.79
N ILE A 142 23.35 -28.64 -3.27
CA ILE A 142 23.09 -28.39 -1.86
C ILE A 142 21.57 -28.11 -1.77
N PRO A 143 20.76 -28.96 -1.12
CA PRO A 143 19.30 -28.84 -1.02
C PRO A 143 18.84 -27.66 -0.14
N LYS A 144 19.11 -26.43 -0.61
CA LYS A 144 18.75 -25.18 0.06
C LYS A 144 17.25 -24.94 0.06
N LEU A 145 16.54 -25.30 -1.01
CA LEU A 145 15.08 -25.20 -1.06
C LEU A 145 14.45 -26.06 0.04
N LYS A 146 14.91 -27.32 0.19
CA LYS A 146 14.41 -28.24 1.22
C LYS A 146 14.64 -27.67 2.62
N THR A 147 15.83 -27.14 2.86
CA THR A 147 16.20 -26.50 4.14
C THR A 147 15.26 -25.33 4.47
N LEU A 148 14.99 -24.47 3.48
CA LEU A 148 14.05 -23.35 3.65
C LEU A 148 12.64 -23.84 4.01
N LEU A 149 12.10 -24.82 3.29
CA LEU A 149 10.74 -25.32 3.53
C LEU A 149 10.60 -26.00 4.90
N LEU A 150 11.62 -26.75 5.32
CA LEU A 150 11.65 -27.37 6.65
C LEU A 150 11.65 -26.33 7.76
N LEU A 151 12.43 -25.25 7.62
CA LEU A 151 12.43 -24.12 8.56
C LEU A 151 11.06 -23.42 8.62
N LEU A 152 10.42 -23.16 7.48
CA LEU A 152 9.10 -22.54 7.42
C LEU A 152 8.05 -23.38 8.17
N GLU A 153 8.07 -24.69 7.96
CA GLU A 153 7.13 -25.59 8.63
C GLU A 153 7.39 -25.69 10.13
N LYS A 154 8.62 -25.99 10.55
CA LYS A 154 8.94 -26.29 11.95
C LYS A 154 9.07 -25.04 12.83
N SER A 155 9.62 -23.95 12.31
CA SER A 155 9.91 -22.74 13.11
C SER A 155 8.78 -21.71 13.07
N PHE A 156 7.95 -21.71 12.03
CA PHE A 156 6.92 -20.68 11.82
C PHE A 156 5.49 -21.23 11.76
N ASP A 157 5.32 -22.55 11.91
CA ASP A 157 4.01 -23.22 11.81
C ASP A 157 3.27 -22.85 10.51
N ILE A 158 4.02 -22.84 9.40
CA ILE A 158 3.52 -22.55 8.07
C ILE A 158 3.16 -23.84 7.38
N ASN A 159 1.91 -23.96 6.93
CA ASN A 159 1.50 -25.12 6.15
C ASN A 159 2.04 -25.00 4.72
N ILE A 160 3.18 -25.64 4.48
CA ILE A 160 3.84 -25.66 3.18
C ILE A 160 3.05 -26.39 2.09
N GLU A 161 2.01 -27.17 2.42
CA GLU A 161 1.10 -27.79 1.44
C GLU A 161 0.03 -26.82 0.94
N ASP A 162 -0.25 -25.75 1.70
CA ASP A 162 -1.24 -24.74 1.36
C ASP A 162 -0.65 -23.73 0.35
N ASP A 163 -1.31 -23.60 -0.81
CA ASP A 163 -0.90 -22.67 -1.89
C ASP A 163 -1.10 -21.20 -1.48
N GLU A 164 -1.95 -20.91 -0.50
CA GLU A 164 -2.13 -19.54 0.02
C GLU A 164 -0.99 -19.13 0.96
N GLN A 165 -0.32 -20.10 1.58
CA GLN A 165 0.77 -19.86 2.53
C GLN A 165 2.16 -19.95 1.90
N VAL A 166 2.37 -20.90 0.99
CA VAL A 166 3.65 -21.08 0.30
C VAL A 166 3.43 -21.49 -1.15
N THR A 167 4.02 -20.71 -2.08
CA THR A 167 4.08 -21.07 -3.49
C THR A 167 5.52 -21.24 -3.96
N ILE A 168 5.74 -22.21 -4.85
CA ILE A 168 7.06 -22.52 -5.41
C ILE A 168 6.98 -22.44 -6.93
N THR A 169 7.71 -21.50 -7.52
CA THR A 169 7.79 -21.30 -8.96
C THR A 169 9.22 -21.51 -9.44
N SER A 170 9.42 -22.37 -10.43
CA SER A 170 10.74 -22.74 -10.94
C SER A 170 10.94 -22.31 -12.37
N GLY A 171 12.09 -21.70 -12.63
CA GLY A 171 12.44 -21.22 -13.96
C GLY A 171 12.89 -22.33 -14.91
N ALA A 172 12.84 -22.03 -16.20
CA ALA A 172 13.49 -22.82 -17.23
C ALA A 172 15.02 -22.63 -17.23
N LEU A 173 15.73 -23.64 -17.72
CA LEU A 173 17.17 -23.59 -18.01
C LEU A 173 17.41 -23.47 -19.51
N ARG A 174 18.38 -22.65 -19.91
CA ARG A 174 18.81 -22.55 -21.31
C ARG A 174 20.11 -23.34 -21.53
N PRO A 175 20.33 -23.91 -22.73
CA PRO A 175 21.49 -24.78 -23.00
C PRO A 175 22.88 -24.13 -22.83
N HIS A 176 22.98 -22.80 -22.90
CA HIS A 176 24.25 -22.06 -22.81
C HIS A 176 24.53 -21.50 -21.40
N MET A 177 23.75 -21.91 -20.40
CA MET A 177 23.93 -21.44 -19.03
C MET A 177 24.97 -22.29 -18.30
N MET A 178 25.85 -21.62 -17.56
CA MET A 178 26.86 -22.27 -16.69
C MET A 178 26.26 -23.00 -15.48
N ARG A 179 24.96 -22.83 -15.22
CA ARG A 179 24.23 -23.50 -14.14
C ARG A 179 23.36 -24.61 -14.70
N GLN A 180 23.26 -25.71 -13.97
CA GLN A 180 22.50 -26.91 -14.29
C GLN A 180 21.23 -27.05 -13.44
N VAL A 181 21.00 -26.13 -12.50
CA VAL A 181 19.79 -26.03 -11.67
C VAL A 181 19.23 -24.61 -11.80
N SER A 182 17.91 -24.48 -11.94
CA SER A 182 17.25 -23.17 -12.00
C SER A 182 17.15 -22.55 -10.60
N TYR A 183 16.85 -21.25 -10.57
CA TYR A 183 16.36 -20.63 -9.36
C TYR A 183 14.87 -20.95 -9.18
N ASP A 184 14.50 -21.12 -7.92
CA ASP A 184 13.14 -21.26 -7.44
C ASP A 184 12.74 -19.98 -6.70
N VAL A 185 11.55 -19.47 -7.01
CA VAL A 185 10.90 -18.38 -6.28
C VAL A 185 9.97 -19.02 -5.26
N VAL A 186 10.24 -18.77 -3.98
CA VAL A 186 9.41 -19.21 -2.87
C VAL A 186 8.74 -17.98 -2.27
N ALA A 187 7.44 -17.82 -2.50
CA ALA A 187 6.67 -16.73 -1.89
C ALA A 187 6.01 -17.23 -0.61
N VAL A 188 6.18 -16.46 0.47
CA VAL A 188 5.67 -16.75 1.82
C VAL A 188 4.89 -15.54 2.33
N PRO A 189 3.62 -15.36 1.90
CA PRO A 189 2.84 -14.16 2.21
C PRO A 189 2.66 -13.91 3.71
N ARG A 190 2.50 -14.97 4.51
CA ARG A 190 2.32 -14.86 5.96
C ARG A 190 3.50 -14.20 6.68
N LEU A 191 4.71 -14.34 6.14
CA LEU A 191 5.91 -13.68 6.67
C LEU A 191 6.23 -12.38 5.93
N GLY A 192 5.50 -12.06 4.85
CA GLY A 192 5.84 -10.96 3.97
C GLY A 192 7.22 -11.15 3.35
N ARG A 193 7.54 -12.37 2.88
CA ARG A 193 8.87 -12.71 2.34
C ARG A 193 8.76 -13.38 0.97
N VAL A 194 9.71 -13.05 0.09
CA VAL A 194 9.97 -13.78 -1.17
C VAL A 194 11.43 -14.20 -1.20
N VAL A 195 11.69 -15.47 -1.49
CA VAL A 195 13.04 -16.05 -1.50
C VAL A 195 13.36 -16.59 -2.88
N LEU A 196 14.48 -16.14 -3.47
CA LEU A 196 15.06 -16.69 -4.68
C LEU A 196 16.19 -17.64 -4.27
N VAL A 197 15.96 -18.95 -4.41
CA VAL A 197 16.88 -19.99 -3.95
C VAL A 197 17.33 -20.87 -5.12
N CYS A 198 18.59 -21.30 -5.10
CA CYS A 198 19.13 -22.23 -6.09
C CYS A 198 20.00 -23.29 -5.40
N ASP A 199 19.65 -24.55 -5.64
CA ASP A 199 20.31 -25.71 -5.02
C ASP A 199 21.69 -26.01 -5.62
N GLU A 200 22.13 -25.31 -6.67
CA GLU A 200 23.50 -25.49 -7.18
C GLU A 200 24.52 -24.75 -6.29
N ALA A 201 25.59 -25.44 -5.89
CA ALA A 201 26.66 -24.87 -5.07
C ALA A 201 27.28 -23.61 -5.71
N GLY A 202 27.59 -22.61 -4.87
CA GLY A 202 28.12 -21.31 -5.29
C GLY A 202 27.07 -20.31 -5.81
N ASN A 203 25.79 -20.69 -5.87
CA ASN A 203 24.71 -19.74 -6.12
C ASN A 203 24.22 -19.11 -4.81
N THR A 204 24.04 -17.79 -4.82
CA THR A 204 23.56 -17.01 -3.69
C THR A 204 22.04 -17.11 -3.57
N THR A 205 21.54 -17.18 -2.34
CA THR A 205 20.10 -17.06 -2.04
C THR A 205 19.78 -15.59 -1.79
N PHE A 206 18.72 -15.09 -2.40
CA PHE A 206 18.24 -13.71 -2.17
C PHE A 206 16.90 -13.77 -1.44
N MET A 207 16.75 -12.95 -0.41
CA MET A 207 15.51 -12.87 0.36
C MET A 207 15.04 -11.43 0.36
N PHE A 208 13.76 -11.20 0.07
CA PHE A 208 13.18 -9.87 -0.03
C PHE A 208 12.00 -9.73 0.92
N ASP A 209 11.84 -8.54 1.51
CA ASP A 209 10.65 -8.15 2.24
C ASP A 209 9.59 -7.69 1.25
N THR A 210 8.47 -8.42 1.17
CA THR A 210 7.43 -8.08 0.20
C THR A 210 6.74 -6.77 0.55
N GLY A 211 6.60 -6.43 1.83
CA GLY A 211 5.99 -5.17 2.25
C GLY A 211 6.82 -3.98 1.79
N VAL A 212 8.14 -4.04 2.01
CA VAL A 212 9.06 -2.98 1.55
C VAL A 212 9.12 -2.96 0.02
N CYS A 213 9.24 -4.11 -0.63
CA CYS A 213 9.21 -4.21 -2.09
C CYS A 213 7.92 -3.61 -2.69
N ASP A 214 6.76 -3.86 -2.08
CA ASP A 214 5.47 -3.32 -2.50
C ASP A 214 5.41 -1.80 -2.39
N GLU A 215 6.05 -1.21 -1.37
CA GLU A 215 6.19 0.25 -1.25
C GLU A 215 6.95 0.87 -2.43
N TYR A 216 7.94 0.14 -2.94
CA TYR A 216 8.71 0.49 -4.14
C TYR A 216 8.09 0.00 -5.44
N GLY A 217 6.98 -0.76 -5.40
CA GLY A 217 6.33 -1.36 -6.57
C GLY A 217 7.14 -2.46 -7.25
N ILE A 218 8.04 -3.10 -6.50
CA ILE A 218 8.89 -4.22 -6.93
C ILE A 218 8.09 -5.51 -6.74
N THR A 219 7.70 -6.16 -7.83
CA THR A 219 6.96 -7.42 -7.75
C THR A 219 7.89 -8.65 -7.77
N PRO A 220 7.44 -9.82 -7.30
CA PRO A 220 8.22 -11.05 -7.37
C PRO A 220 8.59 -11.45 -8.81
N GLU A 221 7.74 -11.14 -9.79
CA GLU A 221 8.00 -11.37 -11.21
C GLU A 221 9.16 -10.50 -11.69
N TYR A 222 9.19 -9.22 -11.27
CA TYR A 222 10.29 -8.32 -11.60
C TYR A 222 11.62 -8.82 -11.02
N LEU A 223 11.63 -9.22 -9.75
CA LEU A 223 12.82 -9.81 -9.11
C LEU A 223 13.33 -11.06 -9.86
N SER A 224 12.40 -11.83 -10.44
CA SER A 224 12.74 -13.03 -11.21
C SER A 224 13.38 -12.74 -12.57
N GLU A 225 13.23 -11.52 -13.11
CA GLU A 225 13.81 -11.11 -14.39
C GLU A 225 15.22 -10.49 -14.26
N LEU A 226 15.62 -10.14 -13.04
CA LEU A 226 16.92 -9.52 -12.76
C LEU A 226 18.06 -10.54 -12.69
N SER A 227 19.23 -10.16 -13.20
CA SER A 227 20.46 -10.95 -13.03
C SER A 227 20.96 -10.92 -11.58
N LYS A 228 21.91 -11.79 -11.23
CA LYS A 228 22.49 -11.82 -9.88
C LYS A 228 23.15 -10.51 -9.49
N ALA A 229 23.89 -9.87 -10.40
CA ALA A 229 24.48 -8.56 -10.14
C ALA A 229 23.40 -7.51 -9.90
N GLU A 230 22.34 -7.49 -10.71
CA GLU A 230 21.24 -6.53 -10.53
C GLU A 230 20.49 -6.74 -9.20
N LEU A 231 20.29 -7.99 -8.77
CA LEU A 231 19.70 -8.30 -7.46
C LEU A 231 20.62 -7.87 -6.31
N LYS A 232 21.92 -8.10 -6.44
CA LYS A 232 22.90 -7.59 -5.47
C LYS A 232 22.87 -6.07 -5.44
N ASP A 233 22.95 -5.40 -6.59
CA ASP A 233 22.93 -3.95 -6.69
C ASP A 233 21.64 -3.34 -6.13
N LEU A 234 20.50 -4.03 -6.31
CA LEU A 234 19.22 -3.62 -5.74
C LEU A 234 19.26 -3.62 -4.20
N ILE A 235 19.76 -4.71 -3.59
CA ILE A 235 19.88 -4.84 -2.13
C ILE A 235 20.98 -3.92 -1.58
N HIS A 236 22.09 -3.72 -2.30
CA HIS A 236 23.12 -2.76 -1.88
C HIS A 236 22.61 -1.31 -1.97
N GLY A 237 21.72 -1.03 -2.94
CA GLY A 237 21.10 0.27 -3.11
C GLY A 237 20.12 0.63 -1.99
N ASP A 238 19.36 -0.34 -1.50
CA ASP A 238 18.53 -0.22 -0.31
C ASP A 238 18.47 -1.56 0.43
N ALA A 239 19.21 -1.64 1.55
CA ALA A 239 19.29 -2.83 2.37
C ALA A 239 17.95 -3.22 2.99
N SER A 240 16.99 -2.28 3.13
CA SER A 240 15.66 -2.59 3.66
C SER A 240 14.83 -3.48 2.75
N LEU A 241 15.18 -3.57 1.45
CA LEU A 241 14.50 -4.43 0.50
C LEU A 241 14.72 -5.92 0.77
N GLY A 242 15.87 -6.30 1.34
CA GLY A 242 16.23 -7.70 1.41
C GLY A 242 17.65 -7.99 1.86
N GLY A 243 17.97 -9.29 1.88
CA GLY A 243 19.26 -9.84 2.27
C GLY A 243 19.86 -10.76 1.21
N VAL A 244 21.18 -10.80 1.19
CA VAL A 244 21.99 -11.68 0.34
C VAL A 244 22.58 -12.77 1.23
N ILE A 245 22.23 -14.03 0.99
CA ILE A 245 22.65 -15.16 1.83
C ILE A 245 23.47 -16.12 0.97
N ASP A 246 24.79 -16.05 1.13
CA ASP A 246 25.70 -17.05 0.58
C ASP A 246 25.72 -18.30 1.46
N TYR A 247 25.96 -19.45 0.84
CA TYR A 247 26.05 -20.70 1.59
C TYR A 247 27.27 -20.70 2.52
N SER A 248 27.03 -21.04 3.78
CA SER A 248 28.04 -21.23 4.83
C SER A 248 27.53 -22.28 5.83
N LYS A 249 28.32 -22.63 6.86
CA LYS A 249 27.85 -23.52 7.92
C LYS A 249 26.65 -22.95 8.69
N GLU A 250 26.58 -21.63 8.82
CA GLU A 250 25.51 -20.89 9.52
C GLU A 250 24.35 -20.53 8.56
N TYR A 251 24.20 -21.25 7.45
CA TYR A 251 23.21 -20.91 6.42
C TYR A 251 21.76 -20.97 6.94
N ALA A 252 21.41 -21.97 7.75
CA ALA A 252 20.08 -22.10 8.35
C ALA A 252 19.78 -20.94 9.30
N ASP A 253 20.75 -20.53 10.11
CA ASP A 253 20.65 -19.37 10.99
C ASP A 253 20.45 -18.07 10.22
N HIS A 254 21.20 -17.87 9.13
CA HIS A 254 21.04 -16.70 8.27
C HIS A 254 19.66 -16.67 7.60
N LEU A 255 19.13 -17.84 7.18
CA LEU A 255 17.76 -17.93 6.71
C LEU A 255 16.76 -17.56 7.81
N LEU A 256 16.90 -18.13 9.01
CA LEU A 256 16.02 -17.85 10.14
C LEU A 256 16.02 -16.36 10.51
N ARG A 257 17.18 -15.73 10.54
CA ARG A 257 17.32 -14.28 10.77
C ARG A 257 16.63 -13.47 9.68
N GLY A 258 16.84 -13.78 8.40
CA GLY A 258 16.17 -13.08 7.30
C GLY A 258 14.64 -13.24 7.30
N LEU A 259 14.14 -14.40 7.75
CA LEU A 259 12.71 -14.67 7.86
C LEU A 259 12.05 -13.99 9.06
N THR A 260 12.81 -13.66 10.11
CA THR A 260 12.30 -13.08 11.36
C THR A 260 12.51 -11.57 11.48
N GLN A 261 13.64 -11.06 10.99
CA GLN A 261 14.08 -9.69 11.22
C GLN A 261 13.65 -8.77 10.07
N ALA A 262 13.41 -7.51 10.39
CA ALA A 262 13.39 -6.45 9.39
C ALA A 262 14.81 -6.28 8.83
N PHE A 263 14.91 -6.05 7.53
CA PHE A 263 16.19 -5.71 6.95
C PHE A 263 16.47 -4.23 7.25
N ASP A 264 17.57 -3.96 7.96
CA ASP A 264 17.98 -2.62 8.35
C ASP A 264 19.39 -2.34 7.83
N HIS A 265 19.70 -1.06 7.60
CA HIS A 265 20.98 -0.60 7.07
C HIS A 265 22.22 -1.06 7.88
N ASP A 266 22.08 -1.32 9.18
CA ASP A 266 23.19 -1.69 10.07
C ASP A 266 23.52 -3.19 10.06
N ASN A 267 22.65 -4.06 9.55
CA ASN A 267 22.84 -5.52 9.65
C ASN A 267 23.65 -6.15 8.49
N ASN A 268 24.10 -5.34 7.53
CA ASN A 268 24.88 -5.79 6.38
C ASN A 268 26.38 -5.46 6.53
N GLU A 269 26.94 -5.64 7.72
CA GLU A 269 28.40 -5.62 7.90
C GLU A 269 29.02 -6.92 7.37
N ARG A 270 29.48 -6.90 6.10
CA ARG A 270 30.81 -7.37 5.65
C ARG A 270 30.95 -7.38 4.13
N ASN A 271 31.53 -6.31 3.58
CA ASN A 271 32.88 -6.31 3.02
C ASN A 271 33.19 -4.89 2.53
N GLU A 272 34.09 -4.24 3.25
CA GLU A 272 34.71 -2.97 2.89
C GLU A 272 35.46 -3.14 1.56
N ASP A 273 34.97 -2.50 0.49
CA ASP A 273 35.75 -1.89 -0.61
C ASP A 273 34.87 -1.61 -1.85
N ASP A 274 33.81 -0.78 -1.75
CA ASP A 274 33.33 -0.03 -2.93
C ASP A 274 32.49 1.21 -2.55
N ALA A 275 32.96 2.01 -1.60
CA ALA A 275 32.32 3.26 -1.15
C ALA A 275 32.33 4.40 -2.19
N SER A 276 32.19 4.11 -3.49
CA SER A 276 32.26 5.10 -4.57
C SER A 276 31.15 5.05 -5.61
N LYS A 277 30.11 4.21 -5.43
CA LYS A 277 28.99 4.17 -6.39
C LYS A 277 27.69 4.67 -5.74
N THR A 278 27.40 5.95 -6.01
CA THR A 278 26.05 6.52 -5.89
C THR A 278 25.00 5.59 -6.53
N PRO A 279 23.75 5.58 -6.02
CA PRO A 279 22.70 4.63 -6.43
C PRO A 279 22.46 4.62 -7.93
N ASN A 280 22.29 3.44 -8.52
CA ASN A 280 21.78 3.34 -9.89
C ASN A 280 20.25 3.51 -9.86
N ALA A 281 19.79 4.75 -9.75
CA ALA A 281 18.38 5.17 -9.65
C ALA A 281 17.45 4.69 -10.81
N LYS A 282 17.99 3.94 -11.78
CA LYS A 282 17.27 3.25 -12.84
C LYS A 282 16.69 1.89 -12.41
N LEU A 283 17.31 1.18 -11.45
CA LEU A 283 16.89 -0.15 -11.01
C LEU A 283 15.78 -0.12 -9.95
N LEU A 284 15.58 1.02 -9.29
CA LEU A 284 14.50 1.27 -8.32
C LEU A 284 13.23 1.87 -8.95
N GLN A 285 13.08 1.82 -10.28
CA GLN A 285 11.89 2.33 -10.97
C GLN A 285 11.11 1.18 -11.63
N PRO A 286 9.96 0.76 -11.08
CA PRO A 286 9.05 -0.13 -11.78
C PRO A 286 8.61 0.48 -13.10
N ARG A 287 8.49 -0.35 -14.13
CA ARG A 287 8.04 0.06 -15.46
C ARG A 287 6.51 0.19 -15.50
N ALA A 288 5.95 1.04 -14.63
CA ALA A 288 4.55 1.42 -14.69
C ALA A 288 4.33 2.48 -15.77
N GLU A 289 3.32 2.29 -16.62
CA GLU A 289 2.95 3.29 -17.62
C GLU A 289 2.51 4.59 -16.93
N LEU A 290 2.76 5.74 -17.58
CA LEU A 290 2.29 7.02 -17.09
C LEU A 290 0.77 7.00 -16.97
N ALA A 291 0.24 7.45 -15.83
CA ALA A 291 -1.19 7.44 -15.56
C ALA A 291 -1.96 8.17 -16.69
N PRO A 292 -2.87 7.46 -17.39
CA PRO A 292 -3.72 8.09 -18.41
C PRO A 292 -4.58 9.20 -17.83
N GLU A 293 -5.00 10.14 -18.67
CA GLU A 293 -5.86 11.25 -18.26
C GLU A 293 -7.16 10.72 -17.62
N GLY A 294 -7.49 11.22 -16.41
CA GLY A 294 -8.67 10.81 -15.65
C GLY A 294 -8.47 9.64 -14.68
N VAL A 295 -7.35 8.92 -14.76
CA VAL A 295 -6.94 7.95 -13.72
C VAL A 295 -6.39 8.72 -12.52
N VAL A 296 -6.89 8.41 -11.32
CA VAL A 296 -6.49 9.12 -10.08
C VAL A 296 -6.05 8.15 -9.01
N THR A 297 -5.26 8.64 -8.05
CA THR A 297 -4.92 7.84 -6.88
C THR A 297 -6.12 7.71 -5.94
N ARG A 298 -6.11 6.69 -5.06
CA ARG A 298 -7.11 6.58 -3.98
C ARG A 298 -7.15 7.84 -3.11
N SER A 299 -5.99 8.41 -2.79
CA SER A 299 -5.91 9.64 -1.97
C SER A 299 -6.61 10.80 -2.66
N ASP A 300 -6.38 10.97 -3.96
CA ASP A 300 -7.02 12.02 -4.74
C ASP A 300 -8.52 11.78 -4.90
N PHE A 301 -8.95 10.52 -5.06
CA PHE A 301 -10.38 10.17 -5.06
C PHE A 301 -11.05 10.49 -3.71
N CYS A 302 -10.44 10.10 -2.59
CA CYS A 302 -10.96 10.39 -1.25
C CYS A 302 -11.03 11.90 -1.00
N LYS A 303 -10.00 12.66 -1.40
CA LYS A 303 -10.00 14.12 -1.30
C LYS A 303 -11.08 14.75 -2.18
N LYS A 304 -11.23 14.27 -3.42
CA LYS A 304 -12.19 14.78 -4.41
C LYS A 304 -13.64 14.63 -3.95
N TYR A 305 -13.98 13.51 -3.31
CA TYR A 305 -15.35 13.21 -2.87
C TYR A 305 -15.54 13.28 -1.35
N HIS A 306 -14.52 13.73 -0.62
CA HIS A 306 -14.50 13.87 0.84
C HIS A 306 -14.87 12.59 1.59
N PHE A 307 -14.44 11.44 1.08
CA PHE A 307 -14.57 10.15 1.76
C PHE A 307 -13.36 9.87 2.64
N GLN A 308 -13.55 9.07 3.68
CA GLN A 308 -12.43 8.57 4.47
C GLN A 308 -11.79 7.39 3.75
N SER A 309 -10.45 7.34 3.77
CA SER A 309 -9.71 6.26 3.10
C SER A 309 -10.08 4.85 3.57
N PRO A 310 -10.38 4.60 4.86
CA PRO A 310 -10.84 3.28 5.31
C PRO A 310 -12.15 2.85 4.65
N ASP A 311 -13.12 3.75 4.52
CA ASP A 311 -14.43 3.44 3.91
C ASP A 311 -14.24 3.02 2.45
N VAL A 312 -13.43 3.77 1.69
CA VAL A 312 -13.16 3.47 0.28
C VAL A 312 -12.42 2.15 0.12
N ASN A 313 -11.54 1.76 1.05
CA ASN A 313 -10.91 0.43 1.03
C ASN A 313 -11.94 -0.68 1.22
N THR A 314 -12.88 -0.51 2.16
CA THR A 314 -13.98 -1.46 2.35
C THR A 314 -14.83 -1.58 1.09
N TRP A 315 -15.10 -0.47 0.40
CA TRP A 315 -15.87 -0.49 -0.84
C TRP A 315 -15.12 -1.17 -1.97
N ILE A 316 -13.80 -0.93 -2.10
CA ILE A 316 -12.97 -1.62 -3.09
C ILE A 316 -13.02 -3.12 -2.87
N ASN A 317 -12.87 -3.58 -1.62
CA ASN A 317 -12.94 -5.00 -1.31
C ASN A 317 -14.36 -5.57 -1.57
N ALA A 318 -15.41 -4.81 -1.29
CA ALA A 318 -16.79 -5.23 -1.56
C ALA A 318 -17.11 -5.31 -3.07
N VAL A 319 -16.60 -4.39 -3.88
CA VAL A 319 -16.90 -4.28 -5.32
C VAL A 319 -15.95 -5.14 -6.17
N PHE A 320 -14.70 -5.31 -5.75
CA PHE A 320 -13.63 -5.93 -6.54
C PHE A 320 -12.91 -7.09 -5.84
N GLY A 321 -13.30 -7.45 -4.62
CA GLY A 321 -12.71 -8.55 -3.84
C GLY A 321 -11.44 -8.16 -3.07
N SER A 322 -10.48 -7.50 -3.74
CA SER A 322 -9.27 -6.93 -3.11
C SER A 322 -8.83 -5.64 -3.81
N ILE A 323 -8.06 -4.81 -3.10
CA ILE A 323 -7.38 -3.64 -3.65
C ILE A 323 -6.25 -4.01 -4.63
N ASP A 324 -5.71 -5.22 -4.51
CA ASP A 324 -4.57 -5.72 -5.31
C ASP A 324 -4.96 -6.08 -6.76
N VAL A 325 -6.27 -6.10 -7.06
CA VAL A 325 -6.82 -6.39 -8.38
C VAL A 325 -6.83 -5.14 -9.28
N LEU A 326 -6.50 -3.97 -8.73
CA LEU A 326 -6.52 -2.70 -9.44
C LEU A 326 -5.16 -2.38 -10.10
N PRO A 327 -5.16 -1.84 -11.33
CA PRO A 327 -3.93 -1.53 -12.06
C PRO A 327 -3.10 -0.43 -11.38
N VAL A 328 -1.78 -0.50 -11.56
CA VAL A 328 -0.81 0.42 -10.98
C VAL A 328 -0.23 1.31 -12.09
N TYR A 329 -0.09 2.61 -11.82
CA TYR A 329 0.41 3.59 -12.78
C TYR A 329 1.49 4.49 -12.17
N LYS A 330 2.32 5.07 -13.03
CA LYS A 330 3.27 6.13 -12.69
C LYS A 330 2.55 7.49 -12.73
N PHE A 331 2.45 8.14 -11.58
CA PHE A 331 1.91 9.48 -11.42
C PHE A 331 3.05 10.50 -11.28
N VAL A 332 2.84 11.70 -11.80
CA VAL A 332 3.78 12.81 -11.61
C VAL A 332 3.28 13.66 -10.44
N SER A 333 4.20 14.02 -9.55
CA SER A 333 3.95 14.95 -8.45
C SER A 333 3.47 16.30 -8.96
N ARG A 334 2.77 17.04 -8.10
CA ARG A 334 2.22 18.37 -8.46
C ARG A 334 3.29 19.39 -8.86
N ASP A 335 4.52 19.17 -8.40
CA ASP A 335 5.66 20.05 -8.67
C ASP A 335 6.38 19.67 -9.98
N GLY A 336 5.97 18.58 -10.64
CA GLY A 336 6.49 18.14 -11.93
C GLY A 336 7.87 17.46 -11.89
N GLU A 337 8.61 17.59 -10.78
CA GLU A 337 9.98 17.12 -10.64
C GLU A 337 10.08 15.64 -10.26
N ASN A 338 9.11 15.14 -9.50
CA ASN A 338 9.10 13.77 -8.99
C ASN A 338 7.97 12.95 -9.59
N SER A 339 8.20 11.64 -9.75
CA SER A 339 7.18 10.67 -10.14
C SER A 339 7.11 9.54 -9.12
N PHE A 340 5.90 9.05 -8.84
CA PHE A 340 5.64 7.98 -7.89
C PHE A 340 4.66 6.97 -8.49
N ILE A 341 4.67 5.73 -7.99
CA ILE A 341 3.87 4.63 -8.52
C ILE A 341 2.81 4.25 -7.50
N ARG A 342 1.54 4.20 -7.92
CA ARG A 342 0.40 3.89 -7.05
C ARG A 342 -0.70 3.18 -7.82
N THR A 343 -1.57 2.48 -7.10
CA THR A 343 -2.84 1.96 -7.61
C THR A 343 -3.67 3.10 -8.19
N GLY A 344 -4.05 2.97 -9.45
CA GLY A 344 -4.88 3.94 -10.16
C GLY A 344 -6.33 3.52 -10.21
N LEU A 345 -7.21 4.40 -9.76
CA LEU A 345 -8.65 4.26 -9.95
C LEU A 345 -9.00 4.80 -11.34
N THR A 346 -9.27 3.89 -12.28
CA THR A 346 -9.76 4.26 -13.61
C THR A 346 -11.12 4.96 -13.50
N VAL A 347 -11.52 5.67 -14.55
CA VAL A 347 -12.83 6.36 -14.58
C VAL A 347 -13.98 5.38 -14.32
N ASP A 348 -13.90 4.16 -14.85
CA ASP A 348 -14.93 3.13 -14.63
C ASP A 348 -14.91 2.56 -13.21
N THR A 349 -13.72 2.35 -12.64
CA THR A 349 -13.57 1.96 -11.23
C THR A 349 -14.15 3.04 -10.31
N GLN A 350 -13.84 4.31 -10.57
CA GLN A 350 -14.40 5.44 -9.82
C GLN A 350 -15.93 5.43 -9.89
N LYS A 351 -16.52 5.25 -11.08
CA LYS A 351 -17.99 5.19 -11.24
C LYS A 351 -18.61 4.05 -10.44
N LYS A 352 -18.04 2.84 -10.51
CA LYS A 352 -18.55 1.68 -9.76
C LYS A 352 -18.52 1.90 -8.25
N LEU A 353 -17.44 2.48 -7.73
CA LEU A 353 -17.33 2.82 -6.29
C LEU A 353 -18.38 3.86 -5.88
N LEU A 354 -18.62 4.88 -6.72
CA LEU A 354 -19.64 5.90 -6.45
C LEU A 354 -21.06 5.30 -6.49
N SER A 355 -21.36 4.44 -7.47
CA SER A 355 -22.63 3.72 -7.55
C SER A 355 -22.87 2.84 -6.31
N TYR A 356 -21.86 2.06 -5.90
CA TYR A 356 -21.94 1.24 -4.69
C TYR A 356 -22.20 2.09 -3.43
N ALA A 357 -21.48 3.20 -3.27
CA ALA A 357 -21.69 4.10 -2.14
C ALA A 357 -23.11 4.69 -2.11
N GLN A 358 -23.69 5.00 -3.26
CA GLN A 358 -25.02 5.61 -3.35
C GLN A 358 -26.15 4.59 -3.23
N GLU A 359 -26.11 3.52 -4.01
CA GLU A 359 -27.21 2.57 -4.18
C GLU A 359 -27.27 1.55 -3.04
N GLU A 360 -26.11 1.02 -2.63
CA GLU A 360 -26.03 -0.02 -1.61
C GLU A 360 -25.86 0.56 -0.20
N LEU A 361 -25.08 1.63 -0.05
CA LEU A 361 -24.79 2.23 1.26
C LEU A 361 -25.63 3.47 1.58
N GLY A 362 -26.40 3.99 0.61
CA GLY A 362 -27.23 5.18 0.81
C GLY A 362 -26.44 6.47 1.11
N ILE A 363 -25.16 6.52 0.74
CA ILE A 363 -24.28 7.66 1.03
C ILE A 363 -24.57 8.80 0.07
N VAL A 364 -25.07 9.91 0.61
CA VAL A 364 -25.17 11.16 -0.15
C VAL A 364 -23.78 11.78 -0.29
N MET A 365 -23.23 11.69 -1.51
CA MET A 365 -21.87 12.09 -1.82
C MET A 365 -21.66 13.61 -1.73
N TYR A 366 -20.44 14.04 -1.41
CA TYR A 366 -20.09 15.45 -1.55
C TYR A 366 -20.05 15.85 -3.03
N ARG A 367 -20.44 17.11 -3.27
CA ARG A 367 -20.48 17.69 -4.61
C ARG A 367 -19.12 17.60 -5.31
N PRO A 368 -19.02 16.96 -6.50
CA PRO A 368 -17.82 16.95 -7.31
C PRO A 368 -17.42 18.37 -7.75
N GLU A 369 -16.13 18.59 -8.02
CA GLU A 369 -15.64 19.89 -8.48
C GLU A 369 -16.33 20.33 -9.78
N GLY A 370 -16.74 21.60 -9.85
CA GLY A 370 -17.46 22.17 -11.00
C GLY A 370 -18.97 21.89 -11.05
N TYR A 371 -19.51 20.98 -10.24
CA TYR A 371 -20.95 20.74 -10.20
C TYR A 371 -21.68 21.89 -9.50
N LEU A 372 -22.88 22.24 -9.98
CA LEU A 372 -23.73 23.27 -9.37
C LEU A 372 -25.11 22.72 -9.05
N SER A 373 -25.74 23.23 -7.99
CA SER A 373 -27.17 23.01 -7.75
C SER A 373 -27.98 24.04 -8.52
N ALA A 374 -29.29 23.84 -8.68
CA ALA A 374 -30.18 24.85 -9.27
C ALA A 374 -30.06 26.21 -8.54
N LYS A 375 -29.86 26.18 -7.22
CA LYS A 375 -29.57 27.37 -6.41
C LYS A 375 -28.21 27.98 -6.74
N GLY A 376 -27.18 27.16 -6.94
CA GLY A 376 -25.85 27.62 -7.36
C GLY A 376 -25.87 28.30 -8.73
N ILE A 377 -26.58 27.71 -9.70
CA ILE A 377 -26.78 28.28 -11.04
C ILE A 377 -27.56 29.60 -10.95
N ALA A 378 -28.63 29.65 -10.15
CA ALA A 378 -29.39 30.88 -9.90
C ALA A 378 -28.51 32.00 -9.33
N ILE A 379 -27.62 31.68 -8.38
CA ILE A 379 -26.69 32.65 -7.80
C ILE A 379 -25.67 33.13 -8.84
N SER A 380 -25.06 32.23 -9.62
CA SER A 380 -24.03 32.60 -10.59
C SER A 380 -24.57 33.43 -11.76
N THR A 381 -25.82 33.20 -12.13
CA THR A 381 -26.48 33.89 -13.25
C THR A 381 -27.33 35.08 -12.82
N GLY A 382 -27.64 35.20 -11.52
CA GLY A 382 -28.54 36.24 -11.01
C GLY A 382 -30.02 36.00 -11.34
N VAL A 383 -30.38 34.81 -11.83
CA VAL A 383 -31.75 34.43 -12.21
C VAL A 383 -32.50 33.81 -11.03
N ASN A 384 -33.83 33.92 -11.00
CA ASN A 384 -34.64 33.24 -9.98
C ASN A 384 -34.46 31.72 -10.05
N ARG A 385 -34.23 31.08 -8.91
CA ARG A 385 -34.12 29.62 -8.77
C ARG A 385 -35.30 28.87 -9.38
N GLU A 386 -36.52 29.38 -9.27
CA GLU A 386 -37.70 28.73 -9.86
C GLU A 386 -37.60 28.66 -11.38
N ALA A 387 -37.12 29.74 -12.02
CA ALA A 387 -36.91 29.78 -13.46
C ALA A 387 -35.80 28.81 -13.89
N VAL A 388 -34.74 28.66 -13.09
CA VAL A 388 -33.73 27.61 -13.29
C VAL A 388 -34.34 26.22 -13.17
N GLN A 389 -35.20 25.98 -12.16
CA GLN A 389 -35.86 24.69 -11.96
C GLN A 389 -36.79 24.33 -13.12
N THR A 390 -37.55 25.29 -13.65
CA THR A 390 -38.40 25.06 -14.84
C THR A 390 -37.56 24.63 -16.05
N VAL A 391 -36.41 25.27 -16.28
CA VAL A 391 -35.49 24.90 -17.36
C VAL A 391 -34.94 23.48 -17.16
N VAL A 392 -34.54 23.14 -15.93
CA VAL A 392 -34.09 21.78 -15.57
C VAL A 392 -35.18 20.74 -15.84
N ASP A 393 -36.40 20.98 -15.36
CA ASP A 393 -37.50 20.01 -15.47
C ASP A 393 -37.85 19.76 -16.94
N ASP A 394 -37.79 20.80 -17.79
CA ASP A 394 -37.97 20.67 -19.23
C ASP A 394 -36.87 19.82 -19.88
N LEU A 395 -35.60 20.11 -19.59
CA LEU A 395 -34.47 19.34 -20.12
C LEU A 395 -34.47 17.88 -19.63
N THR A 396 -34.96 17.63 -18.42
CA THR A 396 -35.12 16.29 -17.85
C THR A 396 -36.21 15.52 -18.57
N ARG A 397 -37.36 16.15 -18.84
CA ARG A 397 -38.46 15.56 -19.62
C ARG A 397 -38.05 15.25 -21.06
N GLU A 398 -37.18 16.08 -21.63
CA GLU A 398 -36.57 15.86 -22.95
C GLU A 398 -35.49 14.75 -22.94
N GLY A 399 -35.14 14.19 -21.78
CA GLY A 399 -34.09 13.16 -21.63
C GLY A 399 -32.69 13.68 -21.96
N LYS A 400 -32.46 15.00 -21.88
CA LYS A 400 -31.21 15.65 -22.27
C LYS A 400 -30.22 15.86 -21.12
N LEU A 401 -30.68 15.72 -19.88
CA LEU A 401 -29.80 15.74 -18.72
C LEU A 401 -29.40 14.31 -18.36
N GLU A 402 -28.19 14.16 -17.83
CA GLU A 402 -27.77 12.91 -17.21
C GLU A 402 -28.69 12.55 -16.02
N PRO A 403 -28.75 11.27 -15.60
CA PRO A 403 -29.52 10.86 -14.42
C PRO A 403 -29.20 11.75 -13.22
N ILE A 404 -30.23 12.44 -12.72
CA ILE A 404 -30.02 13.49 -11.72
C ILE A 404 -29.64 12.85 -10.39
N GLN A 405 -28.40 13.09 -9.96
CA GLN A 405 -27.88 12.61 -8.68
C GLN A 405 -28.02 13.67 -7.58
N GLU A 406 -28.24 13.21 -6.36
CA GLU A 406 -28.19 14.06 -5.17
C GLU A 406 -26.77 14.18 -4.64
N TYR A 407 -26.34 15.42 -4.40
CA TYR A 407 -25.06 15.74 -3.79
C TYR A 407 -25.23 16.65 -2.59
N ARG A 408 -24.27 16.60 -1.68
CA ARG A 408 -24.18 17.49 -0.52
C ARG A 408 -23.55 18.83 -0.91
N PHE A 409 -24.35 19.89 -0.86
CA PHE A 409 -23.96 21.30 -1.00
C PHE A 409 -23.94 21.94 0.40
N GLY A 410 -22.79 21.86 1.09
CA GLY A 410 -22.68 22.30 2.48
C GLY A 410 -23.49 21.38 3.41
N SER A 411 -24.46 21.93 4.14
CA SER A 411 -25.35 21.14 5.01
C SER A 411 -26.58 20.57 4.30
N ILE A 412 -26.77 20.84 3.01
CA ILE A 412 -27.99 20.49 2.27
C ILE A 412 -27.67 19.45 1.20
N ALA A 413 -28.40 18.33 1.20
CA ALA A 413 -28.43 17.39 0.09
C ALA A 413 -29.44 17.86 -0.97
N THR A 414 -29.02 17.99 -2.23
CA THR A 414 -29.92 18.35 -3.33
C THR A 414 -29.35 17.92 -4.68
N ARG A 415 -30.18 17.99 -5.72
CA ARG A 415 -29.80 17.69 -7.10
C ARG A 415 -28.63 18.56 -7.56
N GLY A 416 -27.57 17.92 -8.05
CA GLY A 416 -26.43 18.60 -8.65
C GLY A 416 -26.30 18.28 -10.13
N TYR A 417 -25.83 19.27 -10.88
CA TYR A 417 -25.70 19.23 -12.33
C TYR A 417 -24.21 19.31 -12.70
N SER A 418 -23.79 18.45 -13.62
CA SER A 418 -22.42 18.42 -14.12
C SER A 418 -22.06 19.74 -14.84
N PRO A 419 -20.77 20.02 -15.13
CA PRO A 419 -20.40 21.15 -15.97
C PRO A 419 -21.08 21.12 -17.36
N ALA A 420 -21.27 19.92 -17.92
CA ALA A 420 -21.96 19.73 -19.20
C ALA A 420 -23.46 20.05 -19.10
N ASP A 421 -24.15 19.51 -18.09
CA ASP A 421 -25.57 19.83 -17.81
C ASP A 421 -25.75 21.32 -17.51
N THR A 422 -24.85 21.89 -16.71
CA THR A 422 -24.86 23.31 -16.36
C THR A 422 -24.75 24.17 -17.62
N LYS A 423 -23.85 23.83 -18.55
CA LYS A 423 -23.74 24.53 -19.83
C LYS A 423 -25.05 24.48 -20.62
N LEU A 424 -25.68 23.31 -20.72
CA LEU A 424 -26.95 23.15 -21.42
C LEU A 424 -28.08 23.95 -20.76
N ILE A 425 -28.14 23.96 -19.44
CA ILE A 425 -29.09 24.77 -18.66
C ILE A 425 -28.87 26.26 -18.95
N LEU A 426 -27.63 26.74 -18.94
CA LEU A 426 -27.29 28.13 -19.23
C LEU A 426 -27.66 28.54 -20.66
N GLU A 427 -27.37 27.70 -21.65
CA GLU A 427 -27.75 27.93 -23.05
C GLU A 427 -29.27 28.05 -23.20
N ARG A 428 -30.03 27.17 -22.54
CA ARG A 428 -31.49 27.22 -22.54
C ARG A 428 -32.04 28.45 -21.81
N MET A 429 -31.39 28.89 -20.72
CA MET A 429 -31.75 30.13 -20.01
C MET A 429 -31.48 31.38 -20.86
N GLN A 430 -30.41 31.38 -21.64
CA GLN A 430 -30.10 32.46 -22.58
C GLN A 430 -31.09 32.53 -23.74
N GLN A 431 -31.47 31.37 -24.31
CA GLN A 431 -32.55 31.29 -25.31
C GLN A 431 -33.90 31.80 -24.81
N ARG A 432 -34.11 31.80 -23.48
CA ARG A 432 -35.31 32.33 -22.82
C ARG A 432 -35.15 33.75 -22.27
N GLU A 433 -34.02 34.42 -22.54
CA GLU A 433 -33.73 35.81 -22.14
C GLU A 433 -33.79 36.09 -20.62
N LEU A 434 -33.43 35.12 -19.78
CA LEU A 434 -33.69 35.19 -18.33
C LEU A 434 -32.64 35.92 -17.46
N MET A 435 -31.56 36.51 -18.02
CA MET A 435 -30.41 37.05 -17.25
C MET A 435 -30.42 38.59 -17.05
N ALA A 436 -30.04 39.10 -15.86
CA ALA A 436 -30.14 40.54 -15.48
C ALA A 436 -28.95 41.43 -15.94
N PRO A 437 -29.17 42.74 -16.24
CA PRO A 437 -28.14 43.66 -16.76
C PRO A 437 -27.21 44.27 -15.68
N LEU A 438 -26.10 44.89 -16.10
CA LEU A 438 -25.18 45.68 -15.25
C LEU A 438 -25.74 47.08 -14.94
N PRO A 439 -25.48 47.65 -13.74
CA PRO A 439 -26.01 48.97 -13.36
C PRO A 439 -25.28 50.11 -14.06
N PRO A 440 -25.97 51.23 -14.35
CA PRO A 440 -25.33 52.51 -14.64
C PRO A 440 -24.43 52.97 -13.49
N ALA A 441 -23.39 53.75 -13.78
CA ALA A 441 -22.33 54.08 -12.83
C ALA A 441 -22.78 54.95 -11.64
N ASP A 442 -23.86 55.71 -11.79
CA ASP A 442 -24.43 56.66 -10.82
C ASP A 442 -25.55 56.06 -9.95
N TYR A 443 -25.92 54.81 -10.21
CA TYR A 443 -26.91 54.06 -9.44
C TYR A 443 -26.26 53.46 -8.20
N LEU A 444 -26.88 53.70 -7.03
CA LEU A 444 -26.33 53.27 -5.74
C LEU A 444 -27.28 52.29 -5.04
N SER A 445 -26.70 51.28 -4.40
CA SER A 445 -27.46 50.39 -3.51
C SER A 445 -27.80 51.11 -2.21
N SER A 446 -28.80 50.62 -1.48
CA SER A 446 -29.08 51.14 -0.13
C SER A 446 -27.86 51.11 0.82
N ARG A 447 -26.97 50.14 0.64
CA ARG A 447 -25.71 50.05 1.39
C ARG A 447 -24.74 51.16 0.98
N ALA A 448 -24.49 51.30 -0.33
CA ALA A 448 -23.60 52.33 -0.86
C ALA A 448 -24.10 53.75 -0.55
N MET A 449 -25.41 53.98 -0.64
CA MET A 449 -26.04 55.20 -0.15
C MET A 449 -25.78 55.40 1.34
N GLY A 450 -25.89 54.35 2.15
CA GLY A 450 -25.70 54.45 3.58
C GLY A 450 -24.27 54.84 3.99
N GLU A 451 -23.28 54.21 3.36
CA GLU A 451 -21.87 54.54 3.51
C GLU A 451 -21.58 55.98 3.04
N LYS A 452 -22.14 56.37 1.89
CA LYS A 452 -21.94 57.71 1.32
C LYS A 452 -22.60 58.83 2.13
N PHE A 453 -23.79 58.61 2.64
CA PHE A 453 -24.64 59.64 3.25
C PHE A 453 -24.66 59.59 4.79
N GLY A 454 -23.93 58.66 5.40
CA GLY A 454 -23.83 58.53 6.85
C GLY A 454 -25.09 58.01 7.52
N VAL A 455 -25.88 57.18 6.82
CA VAL A 455 -27.14 56.61 7.31
C VAL A 455 -27.09 55.10 7.21
N ALA A 456 -27.62 54.35 8.18
CA ALA A 456 -27.67 52.90 8.06
C ALA A 456 -28.49 52.46 6.82
N GLY A 457 -27.96 51.57 5.99
CA GLY A 457 -28.64 51.11 4.75
C GLY A 457 -30.02 50.49 4.98
N VAL A 458 -30.28 49.91 6.16
CA VAL A 458 -31.62 49.43 6.56
C VAL A 458 -32.61 50.60 6.68
N THR A 459 -32.16 51.75 7.17
CA THR A 459 -32.99 52.96 7.30
C THR A 459 -33.34 53.52 5.93
N ILE A 460 -32.41 53.47 4.96
CA ILE A 460 -32.66 53.85 3.56
C ILE A 460 -33.70 52.92 2.92
N ARG A 461 -33.59 51.59 3.08
CA ARG A 461 -34.60 50.65 2.58
C ARG A 461 -35.97 50.86 3.22
N LYS A 462 -36.02 51.11 4.53
CA LYS A 462 -37.28 51.42 5.22
C LYS A 462 -37.88 52.73 4.72
N ALA A 463 -37.07 53.76 4.48
CA ALA A 463 -37.53 55.00 3.90
C ALA A 463 -38.09 54.76 2.50
N ALA A 464 -37.34 54.12 1.60
CA ALA A 464 -37.79 53.77 0.25
C ALA A 464 -39.12 53.00 0.26
N ALA A 465 -39.26 52.02 1.16
CA ALA A 465 -40.51 51.27 1.32
C ALA A 465 -41.69 52.13 1.83
N VAL A 466 -41.42 53.14 2.65
CA VAL A 466 -42.47 54.04 3.19
C VAL A 466 -42.89 55.10 2.18
N ILE A 467 -41.95 55.69 1.43
CA ILE A 467 -42.29 56.61 0.33
C ILE A 467 -42.74 55.89 -0.93
N GLY A 468 -42.59 54.55 -0.98
CA GLY A 468 -43.32 53.64 -1.86
C GLY A 468 -43.41 54.12 -3.31
N ASP A 469 -44.64 54.32 -3.78
CA ASP A 469 -44.96 54.73 -5.15
C ASP A 469 -44.30 56.04 -5.57
N SER A 470 -43.99 56.94 -4.63
CA SER A 470 -43.30 58.21 -4.92
C SER A 470 -41.86 58.00 -5.37
N VAL A 471 -41.19 56.90 -4.97
CA VAL A 471 -39.84 56.55 -5.45
C VAL A 471 -39.87 55.98 -6.87
N GLY A 472 -41.04 55.57 -7.36
CA GLY A 472 -41.19 54.91 -8.65
C GLY A 472 -40.58 53.49 -8.69
N LYS A 473 -40.48 52.92 -9.89
CA LYS A 473 -39.99 51.55 -10.10
C LYS A 473 -38.50 51.46 -9.77
N VAL A 474 -38.13 50.53 -8.90
CA VAL A 474 -36.73 50.23 -8.54
C VAL A 474 -36.29 48.98 -9.29
N ASP A 475 -35.33 49.13 -10.21
CA ASP A 475 -34.82 48.02 -11.01
C ASP A 475 -33.66 47.29 -10.31
N ARG A 476 -33.45 46.03 -10.70
CA ARG A 476 -32.43 45.14 -10.12
C ARG A 476 -31.28 44.96 -11.09
N TYR A 477 -30.06 45.16 -10.60
CA TYR A 477 -28.85 45.12 -11.41
C TYR A 477 -27.77 44.23 -10.79
N ARG A 478 -26.88 43.73 -11.64
CA ARG A 478 -25.72 42.92 -11.23
C ARG A 478 -24.59 43.80 -10.69
N TYR A 479 -24.34 43.73 -9.38
CA TYR A 479 -23.28 44.44 -8.67
C TYR A 479 -22.34 43.46 -7.96
N GLY A 480 -21.13 43.30 -8.50
CA GLY A 480 -20.23 42.23 -8.10
C GLY A 480 -20.88 40.84 -8.33
N PRO A 481 -20.79 39.91 -7.36
CA PRO A 481 -21.41 38.58 -7.47
C PRO A 481 -22.92 38.56 -7.11
N HIS A 482 -23.58 39.71 -6.94
CA HIS A 482 -24.95 39.79 -6.46
C HIS A 482 -25.86 40.60 -7.39
N VAL A 483 -27.16 40.31 -7.37
CA VAL A 483 -28.19 41.15 -8.00
C VAL A 483 -28.97 41.89 -6.93
N THR A 484 -28.85 43.21 -6.89
CA THR A 484 -29.45 44.07 -5.86
C THR A 484 -30.26 45.22 -6.46
N GLU A 485 -31.20 45.72 -5.68
CA GLU A 485 -31.95 46.93 -6.00
C GLU A 485 -31.01 48.13 -5.94
N MET A 486 -31.00 48.92 -7.01
CA MET A 486 -30.19 50.13 -7.10
C MET A 486 -31.10 51.33 -7.33
N TYR A 487 -30.80 52.43 -6.65
CA TYR A 487 -31.56 53.65 -6.72
C TYR A 487 -30.87 54.64 -7.66
N SER A 488 -31.63 55.20 -8.61
CA SER A 488 -31.16 56.30 -9.45
C SER A 488 -30.84 57.54 -8.60
N PRO A 489 -30.07 58.53 -9.10
CA PRO A 489 -29.80 59.75 -8.36
C PRO A 489 -31.07 60.49 -7.88
N GLU A 490 -32.15 60.43 -8.65
CA GLU A 490 -33.43 61.04 -8.29
C GLU A 490 -34.09 60.31 -7.12
N GLN A 491 -34.13 58.97 -7.18
CA GLN A 491 -34.63 58.12 -6.10
C GLN A 491 -33.81 58.31 -4.82
N GLN A 492 -32.49 58.42 -4.96
CA GLN A 492 -31.58 58.71 -3.85
C GLN A 492 -31.97 60.01 -3.14
N ARG A 493 -32.28 61.07 -3.90
CA ARG A 493 -32.71 62.37 -3.36
C ARG A 493 -34.02 62.26 -2.60
N MET A 494 -35.06 61.67 -3.20
CA MET A 494 -36.37 61.51 -2.57
C MET A 494 -36.28 60.77 -1.23
N ILE A 495 -35.48 59.70 -1.18
CA ILE A 495 -35.27 58.91 0.04
C ILE A 495 -34.57 59.74 1.12
N LEU A 496 -33.58 60.57 0.75
CA LEU A 496 -32.86 61.41 1.71
C LEU A 496 -33.71 62.57 2.24
N GLU A 497 -34.51 63.24 1.39
CA GLU A 497 -35.45 64.28 1.81
C GLU A 497 -36.45 63.75 2.83
N TYR A 498 -36.98 62.56 2.56
CA TYR A 498 -37.87 61.88 3.50
C TYR A 498 -37.21 61.65 4.87
N LEU A 499 -35.94 61.24 4.87
CA LEU A 499 -35.18 60.98 6.09
C LEU A 499 -34.80 62.25 6.85
N GLN A 500 -34.52 63.36 6.15
CA GLN A 500 -34.24 64.66 6.77
C GLN A 500 -35.40 65.15 7.62
N ASN A 501 -36.63 64.91 7.16
CA ASN A 501 -37.86 65.36 7.83
C ASN A 501 -38.25 64.48 9.04
N ARG A 502 -37.44 63.48 9.41
CA ARG A 502 -37.71 62.61 10.58
C ARG A 502 -36.93 63.05 11.82
N PRO A 503 -37.60 63.27 12.97
CA PRO A 503 -37.01 63.89 14.17
C PRO A 503 -35.92 63.06 14.88
N ARG A 504 -35.69 61.80 14.48
CA ARG A 504 -34.69 60.89 15.08
C ARG A 504 -33.57 60.45 14.14
N VAL A 505 -33.48 61.04 12.94
CA VAL A 505 -32.43 60.71 11.97
C VAL A 505 -31.55 61.95 11.76
N LYS A 506 -30.24 61.81 12.00
CA LYS A 506 -29.25 62.84 11.65
C LYS A 506 -28.59 62.44 10.34
N LEU A 507 -28.79 63.24 9.30
CA LEU A 507 -28.07 63.08 8.04
C LEU A 507 -26.64 63.63 8.18
N GLY A 508 -25.67 62.98 7.55
CA GLY A 508 -24.30 63.50 7.49
C GLY A 508 -24.19 64.74 6.58
N GLU A 509 -23.12 65.51 6.74
CA GLU A 509 -22.89 66.74 5.96
C GLU A 509 -22.93 66.50 4.43
N VAL A 510 -22.41 65.35 3.97
CA VAL A 510 -22.42 64.94 2.55
C VAL A 510 -23.84 64.76 2.00
N ALA A 511 -24.76 64.27 2.83
CA ALA A 511 -26.16 64.11 2.44
C ALA A 511 -26.87 65.46 2.38
N LEU A 512 -26.61 66.34 3.34
CA LEU A 512 -27.15 67.71 3.35
C LEU A 512 -26.62 68.52 2.16
N SER A 513 -25.34 68.37 1.80
CA SER A 513 -24.79 69.01 0.60
C SER A 513 -25.35 68.42 -0.70
N PHE A 514 -25.63 67.11 -0.75
CA PHE A 514 -26.25 66.46 -1.90
C PHE A 514 -27.70 66.94 -2.11
N LEU A 515 -28.43 67.23 -1.03
CA LEU A 515 -29.76 67.84 -1.08
C LEU A 515 -29.70 69.35 -1.42
N ALA A 516 -28.74 70.09 -0.85
CA ALA A 516 -28.59 71.54 -1.05
C ALA A 516 -28.00 71.91 -2.42
N GLY A 517 -27.23 71.03 -3.06
CA GLY A 517 -26.65 71.21 -4.40
C GLY A 517 -27.66 71.17 -5.55
N GLY A 518 -28.95 71.36 -5.27
CA GLY A 518 -30.07 71.40 -6.21
C GLY A 518 -30.46 72.79 -6.70
N GLU A 519 -29.81 73.88 -6.26
CA GLU A 519 -29.95 75.20 -6.87
C GLU A 519 -28.58 75.81 -7.19
N SER A 520 -28.13 75.66 -8.43
CA SER A 520 -27.08 76.48 -9.00
C SER A 520 -27.69 77.73 -9.65
N GLY A 521 -27.52 78.90 -9.02
CA GLY A 521 -27.31 80.16 -9.75
C GLY A 521 -28.47 81.17 -9.81
N SER A 522 -28.11 82.43 -9.49
CA SER A 522 -28.74 83.71 -9.86
C SER A 522 -29.97 84.23 -9.10
N VAL A 523 -29.70 85.21 -8.23
CA VAL A 523 -30.26 86.58 -8.23
C VAL A 523 -31.72 86.73 -8.71
N ASN A 524 -32.69 86.83 -7.79
CA ASN A 524 -33.23 88.09 -7.22
C ASN A 524 -34.42 87.78 -6.32
#